data_AF-A0A8T1YQK6-F1
#
_entry.id   AF-A0A8T1YQK6-F1
#
_cell.length_a   1.000
_cell.length_b   1.000
_cell.length_c   1.000
_cell.angle_alpha   90.00
_cell.angle_beta   90.00
_cell.angle_gamma   90.00
#
_symmetry.space_group_name_H-M   'P 1'
#
loop_
_entity.id
_entity.type
_entity.pdbx_description
1 polymer ?
#
loop_
_entity_poly.entity_id
_entity_poly.type
_entity_poly.pdbx_seq_one_letter_code
_entity_poly.pdbx_strand_id
1 'polypeptide(L)'
;MATKKVKTSSRDSISTLPDEVLGQILSFLPTKLAASTTVLSKRWRNLFPLVHNLDFDPFMVISPNRIKPATGRSTYLDFMEDTLVLLRNSPIKKFSLTWSSLQNINHIIYSVLENGVLELHLSSSVCQCLLPGFFSKNLVKLTLSNGCYYQTKPPPGGVLFPSLKTLSLVLVCFPANAPVDLYESLLASPLLEEFNICDDHPHRAGWVKQVSGSSIRRMSIFYRSHNMKDHSCFVIKTPNLVYLDYSSYVAEDYVVQFDSLVEARLDLRLWKYYDFLPPKALYHGYDPSTDGPWGDATKLIAALSNVVTLYLSADTLEVFYSCSESMPEFNNLVKLSFESHKERCWQVLPLLLKKSPNLETLVIKGLVHEITDECGDVCVHKKKKTKKRCCLLACRVKVLKIYGYGGRWREVQQMRHFIENLKYLEVVKVKVQVDQQDKFLPLTNKLMKLLPETSSKCKIQFF
;
A
#
# COMPACT_ATOMS: atom_id res chain seq x y z
N MET A 1 58.55 36.07 -16.38
CA MET A 1 57.29 35.77 -15.66
C MET A 1 56.93 34.31 -15.93
N ALA A 2 57.16 33.43 -14.96
CA ALA A 2 56.83 32.01 -15.07
C ALA A 2 55.39 31.77 -14.58
N THR A 3 54.54 31.25 -15.47
CA THR A 3 53.18 30.83 -15.17
C THR A 3 53.20 29.57 -14.31
N LYS A 4 52.92 29.75 -13.02
CA LYS A 4 52.74 28.67 -12.04
C LYS A 4 51.53 27.81 -12.46
N LYS A 5 51.79 26.60 -12.98
CA LYS A 5 50.76 25.56 -13.09
C LYS A 5 50.30 25.17 -11.68
N VAL A 6 49.04 25.47 -11.35
CA VAL A 6 48.40 24.99 -10.14
C VAL A 6 48.19 23.48 -10.27
N LYS A 7 48.94 22.69 -9.50
CA LYS A 7 48.70 21.26 -9.29
C LYS A 7 47.49 21.12 -8.35
N THR A 8 46.30 20.93 -8.90
CA THR A 8 45.16 20.40 -8.13
C THR A 8 45.27 18.88 -8.06
N SER A 9 46.10 18.37 -7.16
CA SER A 9 46.17 16.93 -6.85
C SER A 9 45.08 16.53 -5.86
N SER A 10 43.82 16.85 -6.15
CA SER A 10 42.70 16.11 -5.57
C SER A 10 42.59 14.84 -6.39
N ARG A 11 43.24 13.75 -5.95
CA ARG A 11 43.00 12.42 -6.55
C ARG A 11 41.50 12.21 -6.56
N ASP A 12 40.94 11.92 -7.73
CA ASP A 12 39.53 11.59 -7.86
C ASP A 12 39.25 10.34 -7.03
N SER A 13 38.68 10.54 -5.85
CA SER A 13 38.43 9.48 -4.86
C SER A 13 37.51 8.40 -5.43
N ILE A 14 36.59 8.74 -6.33
CA ILE A 14 35.70 7.77 -6.98
C ILE A 14 36.51 6.86 -7.89
N SER A 15 37.41 7.43 -8.69
CA SER A 15 38.34 6.65 -9.52
C SER A 15 39.36 5.82 -8.72
N THR A 16 39.40 5.89 -7.37
CA THR A 16 40.25 4.98 -6.57
C THR A 16 39.54 3.69 -6.14
N LEU A 17 38.21 3.63 -6.28
CA LEU A 17 37.43 2.44 -5.90
C LEU A 17 37.70 1.26 -6.84
N PRO A 18 37.57 0.00 -6.38
CA PRO A 18 37.61 -1.19 -7.24
C PRO A 18 36.51 -1.17 -8.31
N ASP A 19 36.76 -1.84 -9.44
CA ASP A 19 35.84 -1.87 -10.58
C ASP A 19 34.48 -2.50 -10.21
N GLU A 20 34.49 -3.51 -9.34
CA GLU A 20 33.27 -4.17 -8.85
C GLU A 20 32.39 -3.21 -8.04
N VAL A 21 33.01 -2.35 -7.22
CA VAL A 21 32.31 -1.33 -6.43
C VAL A 21 31.74 -0.26 -7.35
N LEU A 22 32.50 0.17 -8.36
CA LEU A 22 32.02 1.12 -9.34
C LEU A 22 30.86 0.54 -10.18
N GLY A 23 30.92 -0.73 -10.57
CA GLY A 23 29.83 -1.44 -11.24
C GLY A 23 28.56 -1.51 -10.40
N GLN A 24 28.69 -1.74 -9.08
CA GLN A 24 27.56 -1.67 -8.14
C GLN A 24 26.99 -0.24 -8.04
N ILE A 25 27.85 0.77 -7.94
CA ILE A 25 27.42 2.19 -7.95
C ILE A 25 26.64 2.51 -9.22
N LEU A 26 27.16 2.10 -10.38
CA LEU A 26 26.48 2.29 -11.67
C LEU A 26 25.14 1.54 -11.73
N SER A 27 25.01 0.40 -11.05
CA SER A 27 23.75 -0.36 -10.94
C SER A 27 22.68 0.32 -10.07
N PHE A 28 22.99 1.43 -9.40
CA PHE A 28 21.99 2.28 -8.75
C PHE A 28 21.53 3.45 -9.62
N LEU A 29 22.15 3.65 -10.79
CA LEU A 29 21.77 4.68 -11.75
C LEU A 29 20.80 4.11 -12.80
N PRO A 30 19.89 4.94 -13.36
CA PRO A 30 19.19 4.61 -14.59
C PRO A 30 20.17 4.16 -15.68
N THR A 31 19.84 3.12 -16.45
CA THR A 31 20.77 2.47 -17.40
C THR A 31 21.41 3.47 -18.36
N LYS A 32 20.63 4.46 -18.83
CA LYS A 32 21.12 5.49 -19.75
C LYS A 32 22.17 6.42 -19.12
N LEU A 33 22.07 6.70 -17.82
CA LEU A 33 23.09 7.46 -17.08
C LEU A 33 24.32 6.59 -16.81
N ALA A 34 24.13 5.32 -16.46
CA ALA A 34 25.24 4.39 -16.33
C ALA A 34 26.02 4.24 -17.66
N ALA A 35 25.31 4.10 -18.79
CA ALA A 35 25.91 4.01 -20.11
C ALA A 35 26.64 5.30 -20.53
N SER A 36 26.14 6.48 -20.14
CA SER A 36 26.80 7.75 -20.47
C SER A 36 28.17 7.89 -19.78
N THR A 37 28.41 7.20 -18.66
CA THR A 37 29.73 7.19 -18.01
C THR A 37 30.82 6.53 -18.86
N THR A 38 30.45 5.71 -19.86
CA THR A 38 31.41 5.03 -20.74
C THR A 38 32.26 5.99 -21.58
N VAL A 39 31.83 7.26 -21.73
CA VAL A 39 32.58 8.30 -22.44
C VAL A 39 33.64 8.97 -21.57
N LEU A 40 33.62 8.79 -20.24
CA LEU A 40 34.54 9.46 -19.31
C LEU A 40 35.98 8.96 -19.45
N SER A 41 36.18 7.66 -19.67
CA SER A 41 37.50 7.07 -19.93
C SER A 41 37.40 5.63 -20.45
N LYS A 42 38.54 5.06 -20.86
CA LYS A 42 38.66 3.63 -21.21
C LYS A 42 38.27 2.71 -20.04
N ARG A 43 38.60 3.07 -18.80
CA ARG A 43 38.25 2.27 -17.62
C ARG A 43 36.74 2.26 -17.42
N TRP A 44 36.11 3.43 -17.40
CA TRP A 44 34.67 3.58 -17.23
C TRP A 44 33.85 2.89 -18.33
N ARG A 45 34.38 2.81 -19.56
CA ARG A 45 33.79 1.97 -20.63
C ARG A 45 33.73 0.49 -20.25
N ASN A 46 34.75 -0.03 -19.58
CA ASN A 46 34.83 -1.43 -19.17
C ASN A 46 34.06 -1.74 -17.87
N LEU A 47 33.57 -0.71 -17.16
CA LEU A 47 32.74 -0.87 -15.96
C LEU A 47 31.28 -1.15 -16.29
N PHE A 48 30.78 -0.67 -17.43
CA PHE A 48 29.38 -0.82 -17.80
C PHE A 48 28.92 -2.29 -17.89
N PRO A 49 29.75 -3.24 -18.39
CA PRO A 49 29.44 -4.67 -18.30
C PRO A 49 29.22 -5.23 -16.88
N LEU A 50 29.68 -4.55 -15.83
CA LEU A 50 29.49 -4.96 -14.44
C LEU A 50 28.12 -4.53 -13.88
N VAL A 51 27.32 -3.80 -14.65
CA VAL A 51 25.99 -3.35 -14.24
C VAL A 51 25.02 -4.52 -14.20
N HIS A 52 24.38 -4.73 -13.06
CA HIS A 52 23.47 -5.85 -12.81
C HIS A 52 22.00 -5.44 -12.62
N ASN A 53 21.70 -4.14 -12.59
CA ASN A 53 20.34 -3.62 -12.56
C ASN A 53 20.13 -2.75 -13.79
N LEU A 54 19.12 -3.08 -14.58
CA LEU A 54 18.77 -2.33 -15.78
C LEU A 54 17.43 -1.66 -15.57
N ASP A 55 17.40 -0.34 -15.73
CA ASP A 55 16.19 0.48 -15.72
C ASP A 55 16.08 1.29 -17.01
N PHE A 56 15.08 0.92 -17.80
CA PHE A 56 14.75 1.49 -19.09
C PHE A 56 13.44 2.25 -18.96
N ASP A 57 13.55 3.56 -18.70
CA ASP A 57 12.43 4.51 -18.74
C ASP A 57 12.67 5.55 -19.84
N PRO A 58 11.79 5.64 -20.87
CA PRO A 58 11.92 6.61 -21.94
C PRO A 58 11.76 8.07 -21.46
N PHE A 59 11.12 8.29 -20.31
CA PHE A 59 10.88 9.63 -19.74
C PHE A 59 12.04 10.13 -18.88
N MET A 60 12.95 9.26 -18.43
CA MET A 60 14.05 9.64 -17.53
C MET A 60 15.15 10.48 -18.19
N VAL A 61 15.12 10.68 -19.51
CA VAL A 61 16.07 11.57 -20.18
C VAL A 61 15.34 12.57 -21.06
N ILE A 62 15.19 13.78 -20.53
CA ILE A 62 14.96 14.99 -21.31
C ILE A 62 16.15 15.13 -22.25
N SER A 63 16.02 14.60 -23.47
CA SER A 63 16.96 14.91 -24.52
C SER A 63 16.53 16.26 -25.09
N PRO A 64 17.36 17.32 -25.03
CA PRO A 64 17.06 18.54 -25.75
C PRO A 64 17.13 18.19 -27.25
N ASN A 65 16.00 18.34 -27.94
CA ASN A 65 15.86 18.32 -29.40
C ASN A 65 16.75 17.31 -30.15
N ARG A 66 16.24 16.10 -30.41
CA ARG A 66 16.72 15.31 -31.56
C ARG A 66 15.57 14.95 -32.48
N ILE A 67 15.77 15.35 -33.74
CA ILE A 67 14.97 15.06 -34.93
C ILE A 67 14.63 13.57 -34.96
N LYS A 68 13.35 13.24 -35.15
CA LYS A 68 12.89 11.86 -35.33
C LYS A 68 13.64 11.23 -36.52
N PRO A 69 14.25 10.05 -36.37
CA PRO A 69 14.87 9.37 -37.51
C PRO A 69 13.83 9.00 -38.58
N ALA A 70 14.24 9.00 -39.84
CA ALA A 70 13.40 8.66 -40.99
C ALA A 70 12.99 7.16 -41.05
N THR A 71 13.54 6.30 -40.19
CA THR A 71 13.43 4.84 -40.26
C THR A 71 12.29 4.22 -39.44
N GLY A 72 11.45 5.01 -38.77
CA GLY A 72 10.28 4.49 -38.03
C GLY A 72 10.58 3.64 -36.78
N ARG A 73 11.83 3.17 -36.58
CA ARG A 73 12.31 2.48 -35.37
C ARG A 73 12.79 3.51 -34.35
N SER A 74 12.50 3.30 -33.06
CA SER A 74 12.86 4.27 -32.02
C SER A 74 14.32 4.08 -31.62
N THR A 75 15.11 5.15 -31.58
CA THR A 75 16.52 5.14 -31.10
C THR A 75 16.67 4.58 -29.68
N TYR A 76 15.56 4.56 -28.93
CA TYR A 76 15.46 3.97 -27.62
C TYR A 76 15.51 2.44 -27.66
N LEU A 77 14.79 1.80 -28.59
CA LEU A 77 14.84 0.34 -28.76
C LEU A 77 16.23 -0.13 -29.19
N ASP A 78 16.86 0.60 -30.12
CA ASP A 78 18.21 0.24 -30.59
C ASP A 78 19.21 0.28 -29.40
N PHE A 79 19.16 1.32 -28.57
CA PHE A 79 19.96 1.41 -27.35
C PHE A 79 19.71 0.26 -26.37
N MET A 80 18.44 -0.14 -26.18
CA MET A 80 18.09 -1.27 -25.32
C MET A 80 18.65 -2.58 -25.85
N GLU A 81 18.45 -2.87 -27.14
CA GLU A 81 18.94 -4.09 -27.79
C GLU A 81 20.47 -4.16 -27.73
N ASP A 82 21.16 -3.07 -28.07
CA ASP A 82 22.63 -2.97 -27.98
C ASP A 82 23.13 -3.21 -26.55
N THR A 83 22.44 -2.63 -25.55
CA THR A 83 22.78 -2.83 -24.14
C THR A 83 22.60 -4.28 -23.70
N LEU A 84 21.53 -4.94 -24.11
CA LEU A 84 21.30 -6.35 -23.79
C LEU A 84 22.28 -7.29 -24.48
N VAL A 85 22.69 -6.97 -25.71
CA VAL A 85 23.75 -7.69 -26.41
C VAL A 85 25.09 -7.56 -25.66
N LEU A 86 25.43 -6.35 -25.21
CA LEU A 86 26.64 -6.10 -24.42
C LEU A 86 26.62 -6.86 -23.07
N LEU A 87 25.44 -7.01 -22.47
CA LEU A 87 25.25 -7.62 -21.15
C LEU A 87 24.82 -9.09 -21.19
N ARG A 88 24.84 -9.74 -22.35
CA ARG A 88 24.30 -11.09 -22.56
C ARG A 88 24.83 -12.14 -21.57
N ASN A 89 26.09 -12.03 -21.16
CA ASN A 89 26.74 -12.97 -20.25
C ASN A 89 26.85 -12.45 -18.81
N SER A 90 26.22 -11.32 -18.51
CA SER A 90 26.28 -10.68 -17.20
C SER A 90 25.06 -11.09 -16.36
N PRO A 91 25.21 -11.35 -15.05
CA PRO A 91 24.10 -11.74 -14.19
C PRO A 91 23.20 -10.54 -13.91
N ILE A 92 22.19 -10.33 -14.75
CA ILE A 92 21.16 -9.29 -14.55
C ILE A 92 20.27 -9.72 -13.38
N LYS A 93 20.35 -9.00 -12.27
CA LYS A 93 19.52 -9.25 -11.09
C LYS A 93 18.14 -8.64 -11.24
N LYS A 94 18.08 -7.39 -11.71
CA LYS A 94 16.85 -6.61 -11.83
C LYS A 94 16.74 -6.01 -13.22
N PHE A 95 15.57 -6.13 -13.81
CA PHE A 95 15.21 -5.50 -15.08
C PHE A 95 13.89 -4.75 -14.94
N SER A 96 13.91 -3.47 -15.30
CA SER A 96 12.76 -2.56 -15.30
C SER A 96 12.62 -1.97 -16.69
N LEU A 97 11.41 -2.06 -17.25
CA LEU A 97 11.10 -1.54 -18.57
C LEU A 97 9.75 -0.84 -18.56
N THR A 98 9.79 0.44 -18.90
CA THR A 98 8.63 1.26 -19.23
C THR A 98 8.60 1.53 -20.72
N TRP A 99 7.45 1.38 -21.36
CA TRP A 99 7.31 1.67 -22.78
C TRP A 99 5.94 2.26 -23.13
N SER A 100 5.89 2.96 -24.25
CA SER A 100 4.70 3.70 -24.70
C SER A 100 4.34 3.49 -26.17
N SER A 101 5.13 2.71 -26.92
CA SER A 101 4.89 2.44 -28.33
C SER A 101 4.20 1.09 -28.55
N LEU A 102 3.51 0.94 -29.68
CA LEU A 102 2.94 -0.33 -30.16
C LEU A 102 4.01 -1.34 -30.62
N GLN A 103 5.29 -1.08 -30.37
CA GLN A 103 6.37 -1.97 -30.80
C GLN A 103 6.35 -3.25 -29.95
N ASN A 104 6.50 -4.38 -30.61
CA ASN A 104 6.58 -5.68 -29.95
C ASN A 104 7.91 -5.78 -29.19
N ILE A 105 7.84 -5.74 -27.85
CA ILE A 105 9.01 -5.88 -26.96
C ILE A 105 9.13 -7.29 -26.36
N ASN A 106 8.30 -8.25 -26.80
CA ASN A 106 8.28 -9.57 -26.20
C ASN A 106 9.64 -10.28 -26.33
N HIS A 107 10.35 -10.13 -27.46
CA HIS A 107 11.69 -10.72 -27.65
C HIS A 107 12.72 -10.22 -26.64
N ILE A 108 12.65 -8.94 -26.27
CA ILE A 108 13.51 -8.32 -25.25
C ILE A 108 13.25 -8.99 -23.91
N ILE A 109 11.98 -9.15 -23.54
CA ILE A 109 11.62 -9.75 -22.27
C ILE A 109 12.02 -11.23 -22.24
N TYR A 110 11.83 -11.97 -23.33
CA TYR A 110 12.31 -13.36 -23.45
C TYR A 110 13.81 -13.47 -23.20
N SER A 111 14.62 -12.64 -23.86
CA SER A 111 16.07 -12.66 -23.68
C SER A 111 16.47 -12.39 -22.22
N VAL A 112 15.77 -11.48 -21.55
CA VAL A 112 16.02 -11.17 -20.13
C VAL A 112 15.62 -12.32 -19.20
N LEU A 113 14.50 -12.99 -19.48
CA LEU A 113 14.06 -14.17 -18.73
C LEU A 113 15.03 -15.35 -18.91
N GLU A 114 15.51 -15.59 -20.13
CA GLU A 114 16.52 -16.63 -20.44
C GLU A 114 17.85 -16.38 -19.72
N ASN A 115 18.24 -15.11 -19.57
CA ASN A 115 19.43 -14.72 -18.80
C ASN A 115 19.27 -14.92 -17.29
N GLY A 116 18.09 -15.36 -16.82
CA GLY A 116 17.86 -15.76 -15.43
C GLY A 116 17.62 -14.59 -14.48
N VAL A 117 16.94 -13.53 -14.93
CA VAL A 117 16.59 -12.38 -14.09
C VAL A 117 15.81 -12.79 -12.83
N LEU A 118 16.10 -12.12 -11.70
CA LEU A 118 15.45 -12.36 -10.41
C LEU A 118 14.27 -11.42 -10.16
N GLU A 119 14.38 -10.17 -10.60
CA GLU A 119 13.33 -9.15 -10.45
C GLU A 119 12.96 -8.54 -11.80
N LEU A 120 11.67 -8.58 -12.14
CA LEU A 120 11.14 -8.06 -13.39
C LEU A 120 10.04 -7.02 -13.12
N HIS A 121 10.23 -5.81 -13.62
CA HIS A 121 9.22 -4.74 -13.60
C HIS A 121 8.86 -4.33 -15.02
N LEU A 122 7.58 -4.42 -15.37
CA LEU A 122 7.07 -4.11 -16.70
C LEU A 122 5.92 -3.11 -16.59
N SER A 123 6.02 -1.99 -17.30
CA SER A 123 5.02 -0.92 -17.30
C SER A 123 4.73 -0.45 -18.73
N SER A 124 3.47 -0.50 -19.14
CA SER A 124 3.06 -0.07 -20.48
C SER A 124 2.03 1.06 -20.40
N SER A 125 2.25 2.16 -21.13
CA SER A 125 1.24 3.22 -21.22
C SER A 125 0.07 2.85 -22.15
N VAL A 126 0.15 1.71 -22.85
CA VAL A 126 -0.90 1.18 -23.73
C VAL A 126 -1.27 -0.23 -23.27
N CYS A 127 -2.54 -0.62 -23.33
CA CYS A 127 -2.93 -2.01 -23.08
C CYS A 127 -2.20 -2.94 -24.05
N GLN A 128 -1.24 -3.73 -23.54
CA GLN A 128 -0.47 -4.69 -24.30
C GLN A 128 -0.47 -6.04 -23.60
N CYS A 129 -0.76 -7.05 -24.41
CA CYS A 129 -0.67 -8.44 -24.04
C CYS A 129 0.79 -8.91 -24.08
N LEU A 130 1.27 -9.46 -22.96
CA LEU A 130 2.48 -10.28 -22.92
C LEU A 130 2.15 -11.68 -23.48
N LEU A 131 2.90 -12.11 -24.51
CA LEU A 131 2.63 -13.30 -25.31
C LEU A 131 3.02 -14.64 -24.63
N PRO A 132 2.57 -15.79 -25.17
CA PRO A 132 2.84 -17.14 -24.64
C PRO A 132 4.33 -17.50 -24.59
N GLY A 133 4.82 -17.87 -23.41
CA GLY A 133 6.19 -18.35 -23.19
C GLY A 133 6.92 -17.70 -22.01
N PHE A 134 6.31 -16.73 -21.33
CA PHE A 134 6.91 -16.06 -20.15
C PHE A 134 6.93 -17.01 -18.96
N PHE A 135 7.87 -17.93 -19.00
CA PHE A 135 8.16 -18.86 -17.92
C PHE A 135 9.56 -18.54 -17.41
N SER A 136 9.73 -18.48 -16.09
CA SER A 136 11.05 -18.37 -15.49
C SER A 136 11.13 -19.13 -14.19
N LYS A 137 12.18 -19.96 -14.08
CA LYS A 137 12.51 -20.71 -12.86
C LYS A 137 13.23 -19.84 -11.83
N ASN A 138 13.76 -18.68 -12.22
CA ASN A 138 14.62 -17.84 -11.38
C ASN A 138 13.90 -16.60 -10.86
N LEU A 139 12.76 -16.23 -11.46
CA LEU A 139 12.06 -15.00 -11.12
C LEU A 139 11.49 -15.08 -9.69
N VAL A 140 11.97 -14.19 -8.82
CA VAL A 140 11.58 -14.07 -7.41
C VAL A 140 10.54 -12.97 -7.22
N LYS A 141 10.65 -11.88 -8.00
CA LYS A 141 9.75 -10.73 -7.92
C LYS A 141 9.25 -10.31 -9.29
N LEU A 142 7.94 -10.23 -9.43
CA LEU A 142 7.27 -9.76 -10.65
C LEU A 142 6.41 -8.56 -10.32
N THR A 143 6.57 -7.48 -11.07
CA THR A 143 5.69 -6.31 -11.00
C THR A 143 5.18 -5.97 -12.39
N LEU A 144 3.86 -6.03 -12.56
CA LEU A 144 3.16 -5.63 -13.78
C LEU A 144 2.41 -4.35 -13.49
N SER A 145 2.60 -3.33 -14.32
CA SER A 145 2.00 -2.01 -14.15
C SER A 145 1.27 -1.53 -15.42
N ASN A 146 0.23 -0.72 -15.23
CA ASN A 146 -0.55 -0.07 -16.26
C ASN A 146 -1.13 -1.08 -17.29
N GLY A 147 -1.00 -0.82 -18.59
CA GLY A 147 -1.59 -1.63 -19.63
C GLY A 147 -1.01 -3.04 -19.81
N CYS A 148 -0.06 -3.48 -18.96
CA CYS A 148 0.54 -4.80 -19.06
C CYS A 148 -0.40 -5.88 -18.52
N TYR A 149 -0.95 -6.73 -19.38
CA TYR A 149 -1.66 -7.93 -18.94
C TYR A 149 -1.17 -9.18 -19.67
N TYR A 150 -1.33 -10.32 -19.01
CA TYR A 150 -0.91 -11.63 -19.51
C TYR A 150 -2.07 -12.27 -20.28
N GLN A 151 -1.82 -12.85 -21.46
CA GLN A 151 -2.87 -13.52 -22.26
C GLN A 151 -2.36 -14.86 -22.81
N THR A 152 -2.18 -15.84 -21.93
CA THR A 152 -1.71 -17.17 -22.33
C THR A 152 -2.38 -18.24 -21.47
N LYS A 153 -2.91 -19.30 -22.09
CA LYS A 153 -3.28 -20.49 -21.31
C LYS A 153 -2.01 -21.04 -20.64
N PRO A 154 -2.02 -21.30 -19.32
CA PRO A 154 -0.89 -21.96 -18.69
C PRO A 154 -0.62 -23.30 -19.40
N PRO A 155 0.65 -23.75 -19.48
CA PRO A 155 0.92 -25.12 -19.89
C PRO A 155 0.14 -26.10 -18.98
N PRO A 156 -0.39 -27.21 -19.52
CA PRO A 156 -1.19 -28.14 -18.72
C PRO A 156 -0.40 -28.62 -17.49
N GLY A 157 -0.84 -28.21 -16.30
CA GLY A 157 -0.23 -28.55 -15.00
C GLY A 157 1.04 -27.78 -14.63
N GLY A 158 1.45 -26.76 -15.38
CA GLY A 158 2.70 -26.02 -15.14
C GLY A 158 2.50 -24.68 -14.42
N VAL A 159 3.30 -24.45 -13.37
CA VAL A 159 3.43 -23.15 -12.70
C VAL A 159 4.30 -22.22 -13.55
N LEU A 160 3.83 -21.00 -13.85
CA LEU A 160 4.56 -20.02 -14.67
C LEU A 160 5.86 -19.55 -14.01
N PHE A 161 5.83 -19.35 -12.70
CA PHE A 161 6.95 -18.81 -11.92
C PHE A 161 7.13 -19.60 -10.61
N PRO A 162 7.75 -20.79 -10.65
CA PRO A 162 7.87 -21.66 -9.48
C PRO A 162 8.64 -21.05 -8.29
N SER A 163 9.53 -20.08 -8.56
CA SER A 163 10.35 -19.41 -7.54
C SER A 163 9.81 -18.04 -7.10
N LEU A 164 8.64 -17.65 -7.58
CA LEU A 164 8.07 -16.33 -7.31
C LEU A 164 7.65 -16.20 -5.86
N LYS A 165 8.18 -15.18 -5.19
CA LYS A 165 7.86 -14.83 -3.80
C LYS A 165 7.01 -13.58 -3.67
N THR A 166 7.17 -12.63 -4.60
CA THR A 166 6.44 -11.36 -4.58
C THR A 166 5.82 -11.07 -5.94
N LEU A 167 4.49 -10.88 -5.95
CA LEU A 167 3.74 -10.44 -7.12
C LEU A 167 3.11 -9.08 -6.83
N SER A 168 3.25 -8.12 -7.74
CA SER A 168 2.64 -6.80 -7.62
C SER A 168 1.95 -6.40 -8.93
N LEU A 169 0.66 -6.10 -8.86
CA LEU A 169 -0.17 -5.70 -9.99
C LEU A 169 -0.67 -4.27 -9.76
N VAL A 170 -0.23 -3.32 -10.58
CA VAL A 170 -0.54 -1.89 -10.40
C VAL A 170 -1.28 -1.37 -11.63
N LEU A 171 -2.54 -0.95 -11.50
CA LEU A 171 -3.36 -0.40 -12.59
C LEU A 171 -3.46 -1.33 -13.80
N VAL A 172 -3.44 -2.65 -13.57
CA VAL A 172 -3.48 -3.66 -14.62
C VAL A 172 -4.88 -3.78 -15.19
N CYS A 173 -5.03 -3.53 -16.49
CA CYS A 173 -6.29 -3.74 -17.21
C CYS A 173 -6.35 -5.18 -17.75
N PHE A 174 -7.31 -5.98 -17.29
CA PHE A 174 -7.64 -7.25 -17.94
C PHE A 174 -8.79 -7.02 -18.94
N PRO A 175 -8.68 -7.47 -20.20
CA PRO A 175 -9.79 -7.33 -21.13
C PRO A 175 -11.01 -8.10 -20.63
N ALA A 176 -12.22 -7.59 -20.88
CA ALA A 176 -13.48 -8.16 -20.38
C ALA A 176 -13.71 -9.64 -20.76
N ASN A 177 -13.05 -10.11 -21.82
CA ASN A 177 -13.11 -11.49 -22.30
C ASN A 177 -11.85 -12.30 -21.93
N ALA A 178 -11.00 -11.81 -21.04
CA ALA A 178 -9.85 -12.55 -20.55
C ALA A 178 -10.33 -13.77 -19.75
N PRO A 179 -9.84 -14.98 -20.05
CA PRO A 179 -10.16 -16.13 -19.22
C PRO A 179 -9.62 -15.92 -17.80
N VAL A 180 -10.48 -16.17 -16.80
CA VAL A 180 -10.17 -16.09 -15.35
C VAL A 180 -8.90 -16.88 -15.01
N ASP A 181 -8.65 -17.97 -15.74
CA ASP A 181 -7.48 -18.85 -15.67
C ASP A 181 -6.13 -18.13 -15.65
N LEU A 182 -6.02 -16.95 -16.27
CA LEU A 182 -4.76 -16.18 -16.37
C LEU A 182 -4.30 -15.64 -15.03
N TYR A 183 -5.24 -15.06 -14.30
CA TYR A 183 -4.98 -14.45 -13.01
C TYR A 183 -4.65 -15.55 -11.98
N GLU A 184 -5.40 -16.65 -12.02
CA GLU A 184 -5.15 -17.81 -11.17
C GLU A 184 -3.78 -18.43 -11.45
N SER A 185 -3.32 -18.45 -12.70
CA SER A 185 -2.00 -18.97 -13.06
C SER A 185 -0.84 -18.18 -12.45
N LEU A 186 -0.98 -16.86 -12.29
CA LEU A 186 0.04 -16.03 -11.62
C LEU A 186 0.07 -16.32 -10.12
N LEU A 187 -1.10 -16.51 -9.51
CA LEU A 187 -1.25 -16.82 -8.09
C LEU A 187 -0.91 -18.28 -7.74
N ALA A 188 -0.93 -19.20 -8.71
CA ALA A 188 -0.61 -20.62 -8.52
C ALA A 188 0.86 -20.89 -8.16
N SER A 189 1.67 -19.85 -7.99
CA SER A 189 3.08 -19.95 -7.62
C SER A 189 3.23 -20.49 -6.17
N PRO A 190 3.92 -21.63 -5.96
CA PRO A 190 3.91 -22.34 -4.68
C PRO A 190 4.69 -21.61 -3.57
N LEU A 191 5.60 -20.70 -3.93
CA LEU A 191 6.42 -19.92 -3.00
C LEU A 191 5.96 -18.46 -2.83
N LEU A 192 4.78 -18.11 -3.37
CA LEU A 192 4.27 -16.74 -3.34
C LEU A 192 3.91 -16.31 -1.91
N GLU A 193 4.75 -15.50 -1.28
CA GLU A 193 4.57 -15.03 0.10
C GLU A 193 3.89 -13.66 0.15
N GLU A 194 4.11 -12.80 -0.84
CA GLU A 194 3.60 -11.44 -0.88
C GLU A 194 2.81 -11.15 -2.17
N PHE A 195 1.56 -10.71 -2.01
CA PHE A 195 0.69 -10.31 -3.11
C PHE A 195 0.20 -8.88 -2.94
N ASN A 196 0.49 -8.02 -3.92
CA ASN A 196 0.04 -6.62 -3.91
C ASN A 196 -0.79 -6.31 -5.14
N ILE A 197 -1.90 -5.63 -4.94
CA ILE A 197 -2.70 -5.06 -6.00
C ILE A 197 -3.06 -3.61 -5.69
N CYS A 198 -2.91 -2.74 -6.69
CA CYS A 198 -3.28 -1.34 -6.61
C CYS A 198 -4.00 -0.95 -7.89
N ASP A 199 -5.31 -0.81 -7.86
CA ASP A 199 -6.14 -0.38 -8.99
C ASP A 199 -7.05 0.77 -8.54
N ASP A 200 -6.63 1.99 -8.88
CA ASP A 200 -7.33 3.25 -8.58
C ASP A 200 -7.92 3.87 -9.86
N HIS A 201 -8.09 3.08 -10.92
CA HIS A 201 -8.55 3.66 -12.18
C HIS A 201 -10.07 3.93 -12.11
N PRO A 202 -10.51 5.20 -12.21
CA PRO A 202 -11.89 5.57 -11.88
C PRO A 202 -12.94 4.98 -12.85
N HIS A 203 -12.51 4.52 -14.03
CA HIS A 203 -13.41 4.11 -15.11
C HIS A 203 -13.07 2.75 -15.75
N ARG A 204 -12.03 2.05 -15.28
CA ARG A 204 -11.60 0.77 -15.84
C ARG A 204 -11.05 -0.13 -14.74
N ALA A 205 -11.94 -0.79 -14.01
CA ALA A 205 -11.56 -1.88 -13.12
C ALA A 205 -11.04 -3.07 -13.93
N GLY A 206 -9.78 -3.44 -13.71
CA GLY A 206 -9.21 -4.65 -14.30
C GLY A 206 -9.26 -5.85 -13.36
N TRP A 207 -9.35 -5.63 -12.06
CA TRP A 207 -9.18 -6.72 -11.10
C TRP A 207 -10.34 -7.74 -11.10
N VAL A 208 -9.98 -9.02 -11.06
CA VAL A 208 -10.89 -10.17 -10.99
C VAL A 208 -11.55 -10.33 -9.61
N LYS A 209 -10.98 -9.73 -8.55
CA LYS A 209 -11.56 -9.70 -7.18
C LYS A 209 -11.62 -11.06 -6.49
N GLN A 210 -10.92 -12.03 -7.06
CA GLN A 210 -10.71 -13.35 -6.50
C GLN A 210 -9.23 -13.53 -6.21
N VAL A 211 -8.86 -14.03 -5.04
CA VAL A 211 -7.49 -14.39 -4.68
C VAL A 211 -7.55 -15.69 -3.89
N SER A 212 -6.88 -16.72 -4.39
CA SER A 212 -6.79 -18.02 -3.73
C SER A 212 -5.33 -18.45 -3.67
N GLY A 213 -4.82 -18.76 -2.48
CA GLY A 213 -3.42 -19.18 -2.32
C GLY A 213 -3.06 -19.46 -0.87
N SER A 214 -2.57 -20.67 -0.60
CA SER A 214 -2.14 -21.09 0.74
C SER A 214 -0.71 -20.65 1.08
N SER A 215 0.09 -20.24 0.09
CA SER A 215 1.46 -19.74 0.28
C SER A 215 1.51 -18.28 0.75
N ILE A 216 0.48 -17.49 0.46
CA ILE A 216 0.45 -16.04 0.67
C ILE A 216 0.38 -15.72 2.17
N ARG A 217 1.37 -14.95 2.65
CA ARG A 217 1.50 -14.50 4.05
C ARG A 217 1.24 -13.01 4.22
N ARG A 218 1.48 -12.19 3.20
CA ARG A 218 1.25 -10.73 3.24
C ARG A 218 0.49 -10.29 2.01
N MET A 219 -0.57 -9.52 2.21
CA MET A 219 -1.42 -9.04 1.14
C MET A 219 -1.69 -7.55 1.29
N SER A 220 -1.58 -6.82 0.18
CA SER A 220 -2.00 -5.42 0.08
C SER A 220 -2.95 -5.27 -1.10
N ILE A 221 -4.14 -4.76 -0.86
CA ILE A 221 -5.17 -4.50 -1.86
C ILE A 221 -5.59 -3.04 -1.73
N PHE A 222 -5.40 -2.27 -2.79
CA PHE A 222 -5.97 -0.94 -2.95
C PHE A 222 -6.84 -0.97 -4.20
N TYR A 223 -8.15 -0.83 -4.04
CA TYR A 223 -9.11 -0.97 -5.12
C TYR A 223 -10.27 0.01 -4.97
N ARG A 224 -10.32 1.08 -5.77
CA ARG A 224 -11.32 2.16 -5.61
C ARG A 224 -12.04 2.51 -6.90
N SER A 225 -12.54 1.50 -7.62
CA SER A 225 -13.41 1.75 -8.78
C SER A 225 -14.67 2.51 -8.36
N HIS A 226 -15.03 3.56 -9.10
CA HIS A 226 -16.28 4.29 -8.88
C HIS A 226 -17.51 3.59 -9.50
N ASN A 227 -17.34 2.40 -10.09
CA ASN A 227 -18.45 1.63 -10.61
C ASN A 227 -18.89 0.56 -9.59
N MET A 228 -20.12 0.72 -9.10
CA MET A 228 -20.73 -0.14 -8.09
C MET A 228 -20.80 -1.61 -8.53
N LYS A 229 -21.04 -1.87 -9.82
CA LYS A 229 -21.05 -3.25 -10.37
C LYS A 229 -19.72 -3.97 -10.22
N ASP A 230 -18.62 -3.22 -10.10
CA ASP A 230 -17.32 -3.83 -9.92
C ASP A 230 -17.15 -4.39 -8.50
N HIS A 231 -17.97 -3.99 -7.54
CA HIS A 231 -17.85 -4.40 -6.13
C HIS A 231 -18.92 -5.44 -5.74
N SER A 232 -19.39 -6.26 -6.68
CA SER A 232 -20.43 -7.27 -6.41
C SER A 232 -19.99 -8.34 -5.41
N CYS A 233 -18.76 -8.85 -5.53
CA CYS A 233 -18.24 -9.85 -4.60
C CYS A 233 -16.71 -9.87 -4.58
N PHE A 234 -16.12 -9.91 -3.38
CA PHE A 234 -14.70 -10.22 -3.19
C PHE A 234 -14.53 -11.62 -2.62
N VAL A 235 -13.72 -12.44 -3.29
CA VAL A 235 -13.41 -13.82 -2.86
C VAL A 235 -11.94 -13.90 -2.49
N ILE A 236 -11.61 -14.02 -1.20
CA ILE A 236 -10.23 -14.08 -0.72
C ILE A 236 -10.04 -15.32 0.15
N LYS A 237 -9.43 -16.37 -0.42
CA LYS A 237 -9.18 -17.67 0.23
C LYS A 237 -7.69 -17.86 0.48
N THR A 238 -7.21 -17.32 1.59
CA THR A 238 -5.79 -17.32 1.97
C THR A 238 -5.62 -17.67 3.45
N PRO A 239 -5.70 -18.97 3.81
CA PRO A 239 -5.74 -19.38 5.22
C PRO A 239 -4.48 -19.04 6.02
N ASN A 240 -3.31 -18.98 5.36
CA ASN A 240 -2.02 -18.69 5.98
C ASN A 240 -1.63 -17.19 5.95
N LEU A 241 -2.58 -16.31 5.60
CA LEU A 241 -2.35 -14.87 5.57
C LEU A 241 -2.08 -14.35 6.98
N VAL A 242 -0.98 -13.62 7.17
CA VAL A 242 -0.56 -13.05 8.47
C VAL A 242 -0.78 -11.54 8.53
N TYR A 243 -0.62 -10.85 7.39
CA TYR A 243 -0.76 -9.40 7.26
C TYR A 243 -1.70 -9.05 6.11
N LEU A 244 -2.71 -8.22 6.38
CA LEU A 244 -3.64 -7.68 5.39
C LEU A 244 -3.62 -6.14 5.44
N ASP A 245 -3.46 -5.51 4.28
CA ASP A 245 -3.72 -4.09 4.06
C ASP A 245 -4.80 -3.97 2.98
N TYR A 246 -5.99 -3.51 3.33
CA TYR A 246 -7.16 -3.55 2.47
C TYR A 246 -7.81 -2.17 2.41
N SER A 247 -7.83 -1.56 1.23
CA SER A 247 -8.56 -0.33 0.97
C SER A 247 -9.47 -0.45 -0.24
N SER A 248 -10.76 -0.22 -0.04
CA SER A 248 -11.79 -0.34 -1.07
C SER A 248 -13.10 0.33 -0.67
N TYR A 249 -14.03 0.48 -1.61
CA TYR A 249 -15.44 0.60 -1.24
C TYR A 249 -15.96 -0.75 -0.71
N VAL A 250 -16.98 -0.69 0.15
CA VAL A 250 -17.64 -1.89 0.68
C VAL A 250 -18.32 -2.63 -0.47
N ALA A 251 -18.06 -3.92 -0.62
CA ALA A 251 -18.74 -4.77 -1.60
C ALA A 251 -20.11 -5.23 -1.14
N GLU A 252 -20.94 -5.62 -2.09
CA GLU A 252 -22.22 -6.29 -1.85
C GLU A 252 -22.03 -7.59 -1.07
N ASP A 253 -21.00 -8.38 -1.38
CA ASP A 253 -20.66 -9.58 -0.58
C ASP A 253 -19.16 -9.86 -0.45
N TYR A 254 -18.78 -10.59 0.60
CA TYR A 254 -17.43 -11.06 0.87
C TYR A 254 -17.40 -12.56 1.15
N VAL A 255 -16.54 -13.29 0.45
CA VAL A 255 -16.20 -14.69 0.74
C VAL A 255 -14.74 -14.74 1.15
N VAL A 256 -14.49 -14.71 2.45
CA VAL A 256 -13.14 -14.58 3.02
C VAL A 256 -12.77 -15.77 3.91
N GLN A 257 -11.51 -16.19 3.86
CA GLN A 257 -10.93 -17.20 4.75
C GLN A 257 -9.55 -16.75 5.24
N PHE A 258 -9.46 -16.40 6.52
CA PHE A 258 -8.30 -15.79 7.18
C PHE A 258 -7.93 -16.52 8.49
N ASP A 259 -7.49 -17.76 8.38
CA ASP A 259 -7.31 -18.63 9.55
C ASP A 259 -6.11 -18.20 10.43
N SER A 260 -5.08 -17.58 9.84
CA SER A 260 -3.82 -17.21 10.50
C SER A 260 -3.57 -15.69 10.61
N LEU A 261 -4.58 -14.85 10.40
CA LEU A 261 -4.41 -13.39 10.29
C LEU A 261 -4.08 -12.74 11.63
N VAL A 262 -2.97 -12.02 11.69
CA VAL A 262 -2.44 -11.38 12.91
C VAL A 262 -2.60 -9.86 12.88
N GLU A 263 -2.27 -9.22 11.76
CA GLU A 263 -2.37 -7.77 11.58
C GLU A 263 -3.25 -7.43 10.37
N ALA A 264 -4.25 -6.57 10.59
CA ALA A 264 -5.11 -6.06 9.53
C ALA A 264 -5.16 -4.53 9.52
N ARG A 265 -5.08 -3.93 8.34
CA ARG A 265 -5.29 -2.50 8.09
C ARG A 265 -6.43 -2.33 7.11
N LEU A 266 -7.42 -1.54 7.49
CA LEU A 266 -8.64 -1.38 6.72
C LEU A 266 -8.91 0.10 6.46
N ASP A 267 -9.02 0.46 5.20
CA ASP A 267 -9.54 1.74 4.73
C ASP A 267 -10.73 1.51 3.80
N LEU A 268 -11.90 1.30 4.43
CA LEU A 268 -13.15 0.94 3.81
C LEU A 268 -14.11 2.13 3.75
N ARG A 269 -14.77 2.30 2.61
CA ARG A 269 -15.71 3.39 2.37
C ARG A 269 -17.10 2.87 2.03
N LEU A 270 -18.11 3.42 2.70
CA LEU A 270 -19.49 3.25 2.27
C LEU A 270 -19.73 3.99 0.95
N TRP A 271 -20.66 3.51 0.16
CA TRP A 271 -21.12 4.21 -1.03
C TRP A 271 -21.96 5.39 -0.60
N LYS A 272 -21.36 6.58 -0.55
CA LYS A 272 -22.08 7.82 -0.24
C LYS A 272 -22.55 8.45 -1.54
N TYR A 273 -23.78 8.97 -1.52
CA TYR A 273 -24.43 9.65 -2.65
C TYR A 273 -23.59 10.78 -3.28
N TYR A 274 -22.66 11.37 -2.52
CA TYR A 274 -21.83 12.50 -2.95
C TYR A 274 -20.55 12.13 -3.72
N ASP A 275 -20.11 10.86 -3.74
CA ASP A 275 -18.93 10.45 -4.51
C ASP A 275 -19.22 10.31 -6.02
N PHE A 276 -20.48 10.52 -6.44
CA PHE A 276 -20.98 10.27 -7.79
C PHE A 276 -21.42 11.50 -8.60
N LEU A 277 -21.32 12.72 -8.05
CA LEU A 277 -21.79 13.91 -8.77
C LEU A 277 -20.65 14.83 -9.21
N PRO A 278 -20.04 14.57 -10.39
CA PRO A 278 -19.60 15.68 -11.24
C PRO A 278 -20.84 16.46 -11.71
N PRO A 279 -20.77 17.80 -11.81
CA PRO A 279 -21.79 18.57 -12.51
C PRO A 279 -21.79 18.13 -13.98
N LYS A 280 -22.83 17.39 -14.38
CA LYS A 280 -23.14 16.93 -15.75
C LYS A 280 -22.26 15.81 -16.32
N ALA A 281 -22.69 14.55 -16.17
CA ALA A 281 -22.80 13.56 -17.26
C ALA A 281 -23.37 12.23 -16.73
N LEU A 282 -24.30 11.67 -17.50
CA LEU A 282 -25.05 10.44 -17.25
C LEU A 282 -24.14 9.20 -17.19
N TYR A 283 -24.20 8.43 -16.09
CA TYR A 283 -23.85 7.01 -16.09
C TYR A 283 -24.92 6.20 -15.35
N HIS A 284 -25.41 5.17 -16.03
CA HIS A 284 -26.45 4.25 -15.58
C HIS A 284 -25.91 3.28 -14.53
N GLY A 285 -26.55 3.21 -13.36
CA GLY A 285 -26.20 2.21 -12.34
C GLY A 285 -26.90 2.34 -11.01
N TYR A 286 -27.48 3.51 -10.69
CA TYR A 286 -28.36 3.64 -9.54
C TYR A 286 -29.77 3.20 -9.93
N ASP A 287 -30.26 2.14 -9.32
CA ASP A 287 -31.67 1.82 -9.26
C ASP A 287 -32.23 2.44 -7.96
N PRO A 288 -33.01 3.53 -8.05
CA PRO A 288 -33.64 4.17 -6.89
C PRO A 288 -34.61 3.27 -6.12
N SER A 289 -34.89 2.05 -6.61
CA SER A 289 -35.83 1.13 -5.99
C SER A 289 -35.24 0.20 -4.92
N THR A 290 -33.91 0.23 -4.70
CA THR A 290 -33.29 -0.52 -3.58
C THR A 290 -33.23 0.35 -2.32
N ASP A 291 -34.24 0.20 -1.45
CA ASP A 291 -34.41 0.90 -0.16
C ASP A 291 -33.39 0.48 0.93
N GLY A 292 -32.08 0.51 0.64
CA GLY A 292 -31.06 0.15 1.63
C GLY A 292 -29.63 0.61 1.29
N PRO A 293 -28.74 0.70 2.30
CA PRO A 293 -27.33 0.99 2.07
C PRO A 293 -26.70 -0.14 1.22
N TRP A 294 -26.04 0.22 0.12
CA TRP A 294 -25.37 -0.75 -0.75
C TRP A 294 -24.07 -1.24 -0.11
N GLY A 295 -23.92 -2.56 0.00
CA GLY A 295 -22.74 -3.23 0.53
C GLY A 295 -22.91 -3.80 1.94
N ASP A 296 -22.31 -4.97 2.21
CA ASP A 296 -22.28 -5.62 3.52
C ASP A 296 -20.87 -6.09 3.89
N ALA A 297 -20.25 -5.44 4.88
CA ALA A 297 -18.93 -5.81 5.37
C ALA A 297 -18.97 -6.88 6.49
N THR A 298 -20.13 -7.41 6.85
CA THR A 298 -20.30 -8.31 8.00
C THR A 298 -19.40 -9.53 7.94
N LYS A 299 -19.35 -10.23 6.78
CA LYS A 299 -18.51 -11.42 6.60
C LYS A 299 -17.02 -11.08 6.68
N LEU A 300 -16.62 -9.93 6.11
CA LEU A 300 -15.25 -9.44 6.21
C LEU A 300 -14.87 -9.17 7.66
N ILE A 301 -15.70 -8.44 8.41
CA ILE A 301 -15.46 -8.09 9.81
C ILE A 301 -15.42 -9.34 10.69
N ALA A 302 -16.31 -10.31 10.46
CA ALA A 302 -16.34 -11.58 11.18
C ALA A 302 -15.02 -12.37 11.03
N ALA A 303 -14.43 -12.36 9.83
CA ALA A 303 -13.16 -13.03 9.55
C ALA A 303 -11.94 -12.37 10.22
N LEU A 304 -12.09 -11.18 10.80
CA LEU A 304 -11.04 -10.47 11.54
C LEU A 304 -11.06 -10.77 13.05
N SER A 305 -11.94 -11.65 13.52
CA SER A 305 -12.10 -11.98 14.95
C SER A 305 -10.80 -12.43 15.65
N ASN A 306 -9.88 -13.05 14.90
CA ASN A 306 -8.62 -13.59 15.42
C ASN A 306 -7.44 -12.60 15.44
N VAL A 307 -7.59 -11.39 14.90
CA VAL A 307 -6.44 -10.46 14.75
C VAL A 307 -5.92 -9.97 16.11
N VAL A 308 -4.60 -9.78 16.17
CA VAL A 308 -3.90 -9.23 17.34
C VAL A 308 -3.75 -7.71 17.23
N THR A 309 -3.58 -7.22 16.00
CA THR A 309 -3.46 -5.78 15.71
C THR A 309 -4.42 -5.36 14.60
N LEU A 310 -5.24 -4.35 14.87
CA LEU A 310 -6.20 -3.80 13.92
C LEU A 310 -5.97 -2.29 13.72
N TYR A 311 -5.89 -1.86 12.46
CA TYR A 311 -5.82 -0.45 12.06
C TYR A 311 -7.05 -0.09 11.23
N LEU A 312 -7.76 0.96 11.61
CA LEU A 312 -8.98 1.42 10.94
C LEU A 312 -8.83 2.87 10.45
N SER A 313 -9.19 3.16 9.21
CA SER A 313 -9.37 4.54 8.75
C SER A 313 -10.61 5.17 9.40
N ALA A 314 -10.76 6.49 9.27
CA ALA A 314 -11.93 7.20 9.80
C ALA A 314 -13.23 6.77 9.09
N ASP A 315 -13.16 6.44 7.79
CA ASP A 315 -14.29 5.93 7.01
C ASP A 315 -14.67 4.50 7.46
N THR A 316 -13.68 3.65 7.76
CA THR A 316 -13.92 2.29 8.24
C THR A 316 -14.71 2.25 9.56
N LEU A 317 -14.60 3.28 10.41
CA LEU A 317 -15.38 3.36 11.64
C LEU A 317 -16.89 3.43 11.37
N GLU A 318 -17.31 4.11 10.32
CA GLU A 318 -18.72 4.14 9.92
C GLU A 318 -19.18 2.79 9.36
N VAL A 319 -18.34 2.12 8.58
CA VAL A 319 -18.62 0.77 8.07
C VAL A 319 -18.85 -0.21 9.23
N PHE A 320 -17.98 -0.16 10.25
CA PHE A 320 -18.15 -0.97 11.46
C PHE A 320 -19.43 -0.63 12.23
N TYR A 321 -19.87 0.64 12.20
CA TYR A 321 -21.13 1.04 12.82
C TYR A 321 -22.35 0.44 12.10
N SER A 322 -22.34 0.48 10.75
CA SER A 322 -23.39 -0.13 9.93
C SER A 322 -23.50 -1.65 10.15
N CYS A 323 -22.38 -2.33 10.45
CA CYS A 323 -22.35 -3.77 10.74
C CYS A 323 -22.37 -4.09 12.26
N SER A 324 -22.86 -3.17 13.10
CA SER A 324 -22.71 -3.27 14.56
C SER A 324 -23.41 -4.48 15.19
N GLU A 325 -24.56 -4.90 14.65
CA GLU A 325 -25.33 -6.06 15.16
C GLU A 325 -24.53 -7.37 15.05
N SER A 326 -23.82 -7.55 13.94
CA SER A 326 -23.10 -8.78 13.60
C SER A 326 -21.60 -8.74 13.91
N MET A 327 -21.13 -7.70 14.62
CA MET A 327 -19.72 -7.54 14.97
C MET A 327 -19.23 -8.70 15.85
N PRO A 328 -18.09 -9.36 15.55
CA PRO A 328 -17.57 -10.45 16.37
C PRO A 328 -16.93 -9.93 17.66
N GLU A 329 -16.65 -10.85 18.58
CA GLU A 329 -15.74 -10.57 19.69
C GLU A 329 -14.28 -10.67 19.21
N PHE A 330 -13.48 -9.67 19.57
CA PHE A 330 -12.06 -9.57 19.25
C PHE A 330 -11.21 -10.01 20.44
N ASN A 331 -11.31 -11.29 20.79
CA ASN A 331 -10.68 -11.83 22.00
C ASN A 331 -9.15 -11.80 21.95
N ASN A 332 -8.54 -11.80 20.76
CA ASN A 332 -7.08 -11.76 20.59
C ASN A 332 -6.54 -10.34 20.40
N LEU A 333 -7.39 -9.32 20.29
CA LEU A 333 -6.98 -7.97 19.92
C LEU A 333 -6.25 -7.29 21.08
N VAL A 334 -4.95 -7.08 20.90
CA VAL A 334 -4.05 -6.41 21.87
C VAL A 334 -3.85 -4.94 21.51
N LYS A 335 -3.86 -4.61 20.21
CA LYS A 335 -3.61 -3.26 19.72
C LYS A 335 -4.67 -2.81 18.70
N LEU A 336 -5.39 -1.75 19.05
CA LEU A 336 -6.32 -1.07 18.17
C LEU A 336 -5.75 0.30 17.79
N SER A 337 -5.70 0.59 16.50
CA SER A 337 -5.34 1.90 15.96
C SER A 337 -6.46 2.42 15.08
N PHE A 338 -6.81 3.69 15.20
CA PHE A 338 -7.75 4.29 14.26
C PHE A 338 -7.44 5.75 13.93
N GLU A 339 -7.92 6.18 12.77
CA GLU A 339 -7.87 7.56 12.30
C GLU A 339 -9.16 8.30 12.66
N SER A 340 -9.02 9.56 13.05
CA SER A 340 -10.14 10.41 13.42
C SER A 340 -10.26 11.54 12.41
N HIS A 341 -11.49 11.82 11.97
CA HIS A 341 -11.77 12.86 10.98
C HIS A 341 -12.97 13.70 11.41
N LYS A 342 -12.94 15.01 11.14
CA LYS A 342 -13.97 15.98 11.57
C LYS A 342 -15.38 15.71 11.02
N GLU A 343 -15.49 14.89 9.97
CA GLU A 343 -16.74 14.51 9.27
C GLU A 343 -17.14 13.05 9.52
N ARG A 344 -16.53 12.40 10.51
CA ARG A 344 -16.80 11.00 10.89
C ARG A 344 -16.99 10.94 12.41
N CYS A 345 -18.08 10.36 12.90
CA CYS A 345 -18.30 10.19 14.35
C CYS A 345 -17.71 8.85 14.83
N TRP A 346 -17.54 8.75 16.15
CA TRP A 346 -17.02 7.60 16.87
C TRP A 346 -18.11 6.63 17.38
N GLN A 347 -19.22 6.50 16.66
CA GLN A 347 -20.42 5.75 17.10
C GLN A 347 -20.11 4.29 17.45
N VAL A 348 -19.19 3.67 16.71
CA VAL A 348 -18.83 2.27 16.92
C VAL A 348 -17.82 2.03 18.04
N LEU A 349 -17.06 3.04 18.46
CA LEU A 349 -15.98 2.85 19.42
C LEU A 349 -16.45 2.26 20.76
N PRO A 350 -17.58 2.69 21.37
CA PRO A 350 -18.09 2.07 22.59
C PRO A 350 -18.36 0.57 22.46
N LEU A 351 -18.83 0.12 21.29
CA LEU A 351 -19.11 -1.29 21.02
C LEU A 351 -17.82 -2.06 20.77
N LEU A 352 -16.95 -1.53 19.92
CA LEU A 352 -15.67 -2.14 19.56
C LEU A 352 -14.78 -2.34 20.79
N LEU A 353 -14.71 -1.34 21.68
CA LEU A 353 -13.97 -1.44 22.94
C LEU A 353 -14.56 -2.48 23.90
N LYS A 354 -15.89 -2.61 23.96
CA LYS A 354 -16.55 -3.66 24.77
C LYS A 354 -16.29 -5.06 24.23
N LYS A 355 -16.27 -5.22 22.90
CA LYS A 355 -15.97 -6.48 22.21
C LYS A 355 -14.47 -6.79 22.14
N SER A 356 -13.60 -5.99 22.77
CA SER A 356 -12.14 -6.17 22.78
C SER A 356 -11.60 -6.29 24.21
N PRO A 357 -11.87 -7.39 24.95
CA PRO A 357 -11.58 -7.49 26.38
C PRO A 357 -10.08 -7.48 26.73
N ASN A 358 -9.21 -7.89 25.80
CA ASN A 358 -7.77 -8.02 26.00
C ASN A 358 -6.97 -6.84 25.40
N LEU A 359 -7.64 -5.74 25.06
CA LEU A 359 -7.00 -4.57 24.46
C LEU A 359 -6.05 -3.88 25.44
N GLU A 360 -4.76 -3.82 25.10
CA GLU A 360 -3.73 -3.18 25.92
C GLU A 360 -3.25 -1.85 25.36
N THR A 361 -3.20 -1.70 24.02
CA THR A 361 -2.72 -0.49 23.35
C THR A 361 -3.81 0.12 22.50
N LEU A 362 -4.17 1.37 22.79
CA LEU A 362 -5.06 2.18 21.97
C LEU A 362 -4.24 3.27 21.27
N VAL A 363 -4.32 3.33 19.94
CA VAL A 363 -3.66 4.34 19.12
C VAL A 363 -4.71 5.18 18.40
N ILE A 364 -4.66 6.49 18.60
CA ILE A 364 -5.57 7.43 17.95
C ILE A 364 -4.74 8.41 17.12
N LYS A 365 -5.00 8.43 15.81
CA LYS A 365 -4.42 9.41 14.88
C LYS A 365 -5.40 10.57 14.72
N GLY A 366 -5.06 11.73 15.27
CA GLY A 366 -5.96 12.85 15.47
C GLY A 366 -6.84 12.69 16.71
N LEU A 367 -7.51 13.76 17.15
CA LEU A 367 -8.51 13.73 18.24
C LEU A 367 -9.77 14.53 17.86
N VAL A 368 -10.05 14.61 16.56
CA VAL A 368 -11.17 15.36 16.00
C VAL A 368 -12.15 14.38 15.36
N HIS A 369 -13.42 14.47 15.73
CA HIS A 369 -14.51 13.69 15.17
C HIS A 369 -15.78 14.55 15.07
N GLU A 370 -16.71 14.12 14.22
CA GLU A 370 -18.05 14.69 14.18
C GLU A 370 -18.80 14.33 15.46
N ILE A 371 -19.41 15.30 16.12
CA ILE A 371 -20.09 15.09 17.40
C ILE A 371 -21.56 14.84 17.13
N THR A 372 -22.00 13.62 17.42
CA THR A 372 -23.41 13.23 17.38
C THR A 372 -23.81 12.63 18.73
N ASP A 373 -25.12 12.53 18.99
CA ASP A 373 -25.66 11.90 20.21
C ASP A 373 -25.31 10.40 20.32
N GLU A 374 -24.86 9.81 19.21
CA GLU A 374 -24.52 8.41 19.03
C GLU A 374 -23.03 8.11 19.26
N CYS A 375 -22.14 9.11 19.36
CA CYS A 375 -20.71 8.87 19.66
C CYS A 375 -20.46 8.20 21.04
N GLY A 376 -21.52 8.02 21.84
CA GLY A 376 -21.50 7.25 23.08
C GLY A 376 -20.71 7.93 24.21
N ASP A 377 -20.21 7.10 25.12
CA ASP A 377 -19.46 7.50 26.32
C ASP A 377 -17.95 7.63 26.08
N VAL A 378 -17.49 7.41 24.84
CA VAL A 378 -16.11 7.66 24.42
C VAL A 378 -15.90 9.16 24.14
N CYS A 379 -16.95 9.89 23.74
CA CYS A 379 -16.91 11.33 23.49
C CYS A 379 -17.32 12.16 24.73
N VAL A 380 -16.64 13.29 24.97
CA VAL A 380 -16.92 14.22 26.07
C VAL A 380 -18.33 14.83 26.04
N HIS A 381 -18.96 14.89 24.85
CA HIS A 381 -20.22 15.62 24.66
C HIS A 381 -21.41 14.99 25.40
N LYS A 382 -21.33 13.70 25.76
CA LYS A 382 -22.40 13.04 26.52
C LYS A 382 -22.31 13.34 28.02
N LYS A 383 -22.60 14.57 28.42
CA LYS A 383 -22.88 14.91 29.82
C LYS A 383 -24.33 14.53 30.17
N LYS A 384 -24.46 13.50 31.02
CA LYS A 384 -25.63 13.16 31.87
C LYS A 384 -26.93 12.76 31.15
N LYS A 385 -27.26 11.46 31.22
CA LYS A 385 -28.64 11.00 31.50
C LYS A 385 -28.80 9.52 31.91
N THR A 386 -27.76 8.69 31.82
CA THR A 386 -27.83 7.31 32.38
C THR A 386 -26.58 7.00 33.19
N LYS A 387 -26.77 6.44 34.39
CA LYS A 387 -25.75 5.79 35.23
C LYS A 387 -25.21 4.51 34.57
N LYS A 388 -25.07 4.47 33.23
CA LYS A 388 -24.41 3.36 32.54
C LYS A 388 -22.90 3.52 32.72
N ARG A 389 -22.23 2.44 33.14
CA ARG A 389 -20.78 2.39 33.30
C ARG A 389 -20.13 2.76 31.95
N CYS A 390 -19.29 3.79 31.96
CA CYS A 390 -18.50 4.19 30.79
C CYS A 390 -17.69 2.97 30.29
N CYS A 391 -17.72 2.68 28.98
CA CYS A 391 -17.01 1.55 28.38
C CYS A 391 -15.50 1.59 28.68
N LEU A 392 -14.94 2.80 28.78
CA LEU A 392 -13.53 3.04 29.10
C LEU A 392 -13.15 2.52 30.49
N LEU A 393 -14.07 2.49 31.46
CA LEU A 393 -13.81 2.00 32.81
C LEU A 393 -13.58 0.49 32.86
N ALA A 394 -14.12 -0.24 31.88
CA ALA A 394 -13.95 -1.69 31.74
C ALA A 394 -12.74 -2.06 30.86
N CYS A 395 -12.20 -1.12 30.09
CA CYS A 395 -11.08 -1.34 29.20
C CYS A 395 -9.78 -1.56 29.98
N ARG A 396 -9.00 -2.57 29.57
CA ARG A 396 -7.68 -2.91 30.16
C ARG A 396 -6.50 -2.21 29.46
N VAL A 397 -6.77 -1.08 28.81
CA VAL A 397 -5.76 -0.32 28.05
C VAL A 397 -4.69 0.20 29.01
N LYS A 398 -3.45 -0.19 28.77
CA LYS A 398 -2.24 0.24 29.50
C LYS A 398 -1.53 1.38 28.79
N VAL A 399 -1.58 1.39 27.45
CA VAL A 399 -0.87 2.37 26.63
C VAL A 399 -1.84 3.11 25.72
N LEU A 400 -1.93 4.43 25.87
CA LEU A 400 -2.65 5.31 24.94
C LEU A 400 -1.63 6.07 24.10
N LYS A 401 -1.68 5.96 22.77
CA LYS A 401 -0.84 6.71 21.84
C LYS A 401 -1.68 7.68 21.04
N ILE A 402 -1.33 8.96 21.05
CA ILE A 402 -2.02 10.01 20.31
C ILE A 402 -1.06 10.62 19.31
N TYR A 403 -1.47 10.66 18.05
CA TYR A 403 -0.72 11.31 16.97
C TYR A 403 -1.43 12.57 16.51
N GLY A 404 -0.67 13.62 16.18
CA GLY A 404 -1.21 14.86 15.61
C GLY A 404 -1.95 15.73 16.64
N TYR A 405 -1.48 15.76 17.89
CA TYR A 405 -2.09 16.60 18.93
C TYR A 405 -1.82 18.08 18.66
N GLY A 406 -2.88 18.89 18.52
CA GLY A 406 -2.80 20.34 18.30
C GLY A 406 -3.19 21.20 19.51
N GLY A 407 -3.49 20.58 20.66
CA GLY A 407 -3.84 21.25 21.92
C GLY A 407 -5.06 22.15 21.91
N ARG A 408 -5.97 21.94 20.96
CA ARG A 408 -7.25 22.65 20.93
C ARG A 408 -8.02 22.32 22.20
N TRP A 409 -8.88 23.24 22.64
CA TRP A 409 -9.67 23.04 23.87
C TRP A 409 -10.43 21.70 23.85
N ARG A 410 -11.02 21.32 22.71
CA ARG A 410 -11.71 20.03 22.54
C ARG A 410 -10.79 18.82 22.73
N GLU A 411 -9.58 18.86 22.18
CA GLU A 411 -8.60 17.78 22.30
C GLU A 411 -8.11 17.65 23.75
N VAL A 412 -7.93 18.77 24.46
CA VAL A 412 -7.59 18.78 25.89
C VAL A 412 -8.69 18.12 26.72
N GLN A 413 -9.96 18.44 26.44
CA GLN A 413 -11.08 17.82 27.15
C GLN A 413 -11.19 16.32 26.84
N GLN A 414 -11.00 15.93 25.58
CA GLN A 414 -11.03 14.52 25.18
C GLN A 414 -9.88 13.72 25.82
N MET A 415 -8.68 14.31 25.87
CA MET A 415 -7.53 13.72 26.59
C MET A 415 -7.83 13.54 28.07
N ARG A 416 -8.37 14.57 28.72
CA ARG A 416 -8.81 14.51 30.13
C ARG A 416 -9.79 13.35 30.34
N HIS A 417 -10.80 13.24 29.49
CA HIS A 417 -11.80 12.16 29.57
C HIS A 417 -11.19 10.77 29.44
N PHE A 418 -10.24 10.55 28.52
CA PHE A 418 -9.55 9.26 28.42
C PHE A 418 -8.69 8.96 29.67
N ILE A 419 -7.91 9.94 30.15
CA ILE A 419 -7.03 9.77 31.31
C ILE A 419 -7.85 9.48 32.58
N GLU A 420 -8.99 10.16 32.77
CA GLU A 420 -9.88 9.97 33.93
C GLU A 420 -10.60 8.63 33.93
N ASN A 421 -10.97 8.10 32.76
CA ASN A 421 -11.82 6.91 32.67
C ASN A 421 -11.04 5.60 32.38
N LEU A 422 -9.82 5.66 31.83
CA LEU A 422 -8.98 4.47 31.60
C LEU A 422 -8.19 4.11 32.87
N LYS A 423 -8.77 3.28 33.73
CA LYS A 423 -8.20 2.98 35.06
C LYS A 423 -6.85 2.27 35.06
N TYR A 424 -6.56 1.49 34.02
CA TYR A 424 -5.34 0.68 33.90
C TYR A 424 -4.24 1.40 33.11
N LEU A 425 -4.43 2.67 32.79
CA LEU A 425 -3.51 3.43 31.97
C LEU A 425 -2.19 3.69 32.70
N GLU A 426 -1.10 3.19 32.12
CA GLU A 426 0.27 3.33 32.65
C GLU A 426 1.04 4.41 31.89
N VAL A 427 0.88 4.46 30.56
CA VAL A 427 1.64 5.36 29.69
C VAL A 427 0.75 6.01 28.65
N VAL A 428 0.84 7.33 28.56
CA VAL A 428 0.25 8.15 27.49
C VAL A 428 1.37 8.68 26.63
N LYS A 429 1.46 8.25 25.37
CA LYS A 429 2.44 8.75 24.41
C LYS A 429 1.78 9.76 23.47
N VAL A 430 2.30 10.99 23.39
CA VAL A 430 1.73 12.05 22.57
C VAL A 430 2.74 12.57 21.56
N LYS A 431 2.40 12.50 20.28
CA LYS A 431 3.13 13.15 19.19
C LYS A 431 2.39 14.43 18.78
N VAL A 432 3.04 15.58 18.97
CA VAL A 432 2.51 16.90 18.63
C VAL A 432 2.52 17.08 17.10
N GLN A 433 1.53 17.80 16.57
CA GLN A 433 1.45 18.10 15.14
C GLN A 433 2.69 18.90 14.65
N VAL A 434 3.19 18.58 13.45
CA VAL A 434 4.45 19.11 12.90
C VAL A 434 4.43 20.64 12.82
N ASP A 435 3.30 21.23 12.40
CA ASP A 435 3.11 22.68 12.25
C ASP A 435 3.03 23.45 13.58
N GLN A 436 3.13 22.74 14.72
CA GLN A 436 3.03 23.32 16.05
C GLN A 436 4.26 23.02 16.93
N GLN A 437 5.40 22.70 16.32
CA GLN A 437 6.66 22.51 17.07
C GLN A 437 7.04 23.75 17.90
N ASP A 438 6.79 24.96 17.39
CA ASP A 438 7.03 26.21 18.15
C ASP A 438 6.14 26.33 19.40
N LYS A 439 5.00 25.62 19.41
CA LYS A 439 4.04 25.57 20.54
C LYS A 439 4.21 24.30 21.38
N PHE A 440 5.25 23.50 21.15
CA PHE A 440 5.45 22.23 21.84
C PHE A 440 5.51 22.38 23.37
N LEU A 441 6.33 23.30 23.89
CA LEU A 441 6.46 23.55 25.34
C LEU A 441 5.14 23.97 26.03
N PRO A 442 4.37 24.95 25.54
CA PRO A 442 3.10 25.31 26.17
C PRO A 442 2.05 24.19 26.07
N LEU A 443 2.03 23.42 24.98
CA LEU A 443 1.12 22.29 24.80
C LEU A 443 1.42 21.12 25.75
N THR A 444 2.70 20.76 25.85
CA THR A 444 3.17 19.71 26.76
C THR A 444 2.93 20.10 28.22
N ASN A 445 3.23 21.35 28.61
CA ASN A 445 2.93 21.86 29.96
C ASN A 445 1.44 21.81 30.31
N LYS A 446 0.55 22.13 29.36
CA LYS A 446 -0.90 22.06 29.55
C LYS A 446 -1.39 20.63 29.75
N LEU A 447 -0.85 19.67 29.01
CA LEU A 447 -1.15 18.24 29.16
C LEU A 447 -0.60 17.68 30.48
N MET A 448 0.62 18.03 30.87
CA MET A 448 1.24 17.60 32.12
C MET A 448 0.45 18.07 33.35
N LYS A 449 -0.20 19.24 33.27
CA LYS A 449 -1.11 19.74 34.31
C LYS A 449 -2.41 18.95 34.45
N LEU A 450 -2.75 18.03 33.52
CA LEU A 450 -3.93 17.17 33.64
C LEU A 450 -3.69 15.95 34.55
N LEU A 451 -2.42 15.54 34.73
CA LEU A 451 -2.04 14.37 35.52
C LEU A 451 -2.24 14.50 37.04
N PRO A 452 -1.93 15.64 37.68
CA PRO A 452 -2.08 15.79 39.14
C PRO A 452 -3.51 15.60 39.65
N GLU A 453 -4.51 15.77 38.77
CA GLU A 453 -5.92 15.73 39.15
C GLU A 453 -6.54 14.31 39.06
N THR A 454 -5.89 13.33 38.44
CA THR A 454 -6.63 12.17 37.87
C THR A 454 -6.01 10.78 38.07
N SER A 455 -4.67 10.60 38.18
CA SER A 455 -4.06 9.29 38.52
C SER A 455 -2.57 9.40 38.89
N SER A 456 -2.18 8.89 40.06
CA SER A 456 -0.78 8.92 40.55
C SER A 456 0.18 7.94 39.88
N LYS A 457 -0.30 7.05 38.99
CA LYS A 457 0.50 5.99 38.34
C LYS A 457 0.77 6.20 36.85
N CYS A 458 0.04 7.09 36.19
CA CYS A 458 0.14 7.30 34.74
C CYS A 458 1.26 8.28 34.36
N LYS A 459 2.11 7.91 33.38
CA LYS A 459 3.19 8.75 32.85
C LYS A 459 2.85 9.28 31.45
N ILE A 460 3.02 10.57 31.20
CA ILE A 460 2.96 11.13 29.84
C ILE A 460 4.37 11.18 29.25
N GLN A 461 4.52 10.69 28.02
CA GLN A 461 5.73 10.74 27.21
C GLN A 461 5.45 11.46 25.90
N PHE A 462 6.35 12.34 25.49
CA PHE A 462 6.29 13.00 24.18
C PHE A 462 7.38 12.43 23.29
N PHE A 463 7.09 12.23 21.99
CA PHE A 463 8.00 11.60 21.05
C PHE A 463 7.79 12.08 19.61
#